data_AF-A0A844XGN3-F1
#
_entry.id   AF-A0A844XGN3-F1
#
_cell.length_a   1.000
_cell.length_b   1.000
_cell.length_c   1.000
_cell.angle_alpha   90.00
_cell.angle_beta   90.00
_cell.angle_gamma   90.00
#
_symmetry.space_group_name_H-M   'P 1'
#
loop_
_entity.id
_entity.type
_entity.pdbx_description
1 polymer ?
#
loop_
_entity_poly.entity_id
_entity_poly.type
_entity_poly.pdbx_seq_one_letter_code
_entity_poly.pdbx_strand_id
1 'polypeptide(L)'
;MMFVPFLASILWMGWSGGGKHFEQPPDQVRASLKQASVPLHVLGSYVMGSRVTTPDDNTIVTALLDENHNELMRFVTTVEADGTGSLVDTEIEPPQGENAERAVEAMKKQGYAVSLLALVADEHVAAAIEKRPFNMLAMNPAANAMIGAMPDAASEVESANRAADEWSRSEQGSYAAPSAVSGWGDETGSSADDWGVGY
;
A
#
# COMPACT_ATOMS: atom_id res chain seq x y z
N MET A 1 -22.53 -4.60 -27.70
CA MET A 1 -21.19 -4.03 -27.44
C MET A 1 -20.47 -5.00 -26.52
N MET A 2 -19.41 -5.62 -27.03
CA MET A 2 -18.69 -6.71 -26.35
C MET A 2 -17.54 -6.08 -25.55
N PHE A 3 -17.60 -6.16 -24.22
CA PHE A 3 -16.56 -5.67 -23.32
C PHE A 3 -15.40 -6.68 -23.38
N VAL A 4 -14.24 -6.24 -23.88
CA VAL A 4 -13.02 -7.03 -23.91
C VAL A 4 -12.18 -6.60 -22.70
N PRO A 5 -12.03 -7.43 -21.65
CA PRO A 5 -11.08 -7.13 -20.59
C PRO A 5 -9.66 -7.34 -21.14
N PHE A 6 -8.94 -6.24 -21.33
CA PHE A 6 -7.49 -6.26 -21.58
C PHE A 6 -6.78 -6.63 -20.27
N LEU A 7 -6.65 -7.92 -20.02
CA LEU A 7 -5.64 -8.50 -19.14
C LEU A 7 -4.28 -8.41 -19.86
N ALA A 8 -3.69 -7.22 -19.85
CA ALA A 8 -2.29 -7.05 -20.24
C ALA A 8 -1.41 -7.47 -19.05
N SER A 9 -1.27 -8.79 -18.86
CA SER A 9 -0.29 -9.38 -17.96
C SER A 9 1.10 -9.13 -18.55
N ILE A 10 1.71 -8.01 -18.20
CA ILE A 10 3.14 -7.81 -18.39
C ILE A 10 3.82 -8.66 -17.31
N LEU A 11 4.14 -9.90 -17.67
CA LEU A 11 5.06 -10.77 -16.93
C LEU A 11 6.45 -10.11 -16.94
N TRP A 12 6.72 -9.28 -15.93
CA TRP A 12 8.09 -8.93 -15.55
C TRP A 12 8.72 -10.16 -14.88
N MET A 13 9.30 -11.04 -15.70
CA MET A 13 10.27 -12.01 -15.20
C MET A 13 11.55 -11.27 -14.82
N GLY A 14 11.77 -11.09 -13.51
CA GLY A 14 13.09 -10.75 -13.01
C GLY A 14 13.11 -10.12 -11.64
N TRP A 15 13.00 -10.93 -10.58
CA TRP A 15 14.08 -11.19 -9.61
C TRP A 15 13.53 -12.12 -8.52
N SER A 16 14.19 -13.26 -8.26
CA SER A 16 13.86 -14.13 -7.13
C SER A 16 14.14 -13.41 -5.81
N GLY A 17 13.12 -12.88 -5.14
CA GLY A 17 13.23 -12.33 -3.79
C GLY A 17 12.20 -13.02 -2.92
N GLY A 18 12.62 -13.90 -2.02
CA GLY A 18 11.68 -14.54 -1.10
C GLY A 18 10.99 -13.47 -0.28
N GLY A 19 9.66 -13.42 -0.35
CA GLY A 19 8.87 -12.51 0.45
C GLY A 19 9.28 -12.59 1.92
N LYS A 20 9.05 -11.50 2.66
CA LYS A 20 9.35 -11.47 4.08
C LYS A 20 8.30 -12.29 4.83
N HIS A 21 8.76 -13.22 5.66
CA HIS A 21 7.88 -13.99 6.54
C HIS A 21 7.39 -13.11 7.70
N PHE A 22 6.10 -13.22 8.00
CA PHE A 22 5.43 -12.60 9.15
C PHE A 22 4.64 -13.65 9.92
N GLU A 23 4.66 -13.60 11.24
CA GLU A 23 3.96 -14.58 12.10
C GLU A 23 2.42 -14.43 12.03
N GLN A 24 1.94 -13.27 11.58
CA GLN A 24 0.52 -12.98 11.47
C GLN A 24 -0.12 -13.77 10.30
N PRO A 25 -1.37 -14.25 10.46
CA PRO A 25 -2.08 -14.92 9.38
C PRO A 25 -2.45 -13.95 8.24
N PRO A 26 -2.66 -14.43 7.00
CA PRO A 26 -2.87 -13.57 5.83
C PRO A 26 -4.02 -12.58 5.97
N ASP A 27 -5.13 -12.98 6.60
CA ASP A 27 -6.28 -12.08 6.84
C ASP A 27 -5.91 -10.89 7.72
N GLN A 28 -5.09 -11.11 8.74
CA GLN A 28 -4.64 -10.05 9.64
C GLN A 28 -3.64 -9.11 8.94
N VAL A 29 -2.73 -9.67 8.13
CA VAL A 29 -1.81 -8.89 7.30
C VAL A 29 -2.60 -8.00 6.35
N ARG A 30 -3.53 -8.56 5.57
CA ARG A 30 -4.38 -7.80 4.64
C ARG A 30 -5.20 -6.72 5.33
N ALA A 31 -5.80 -7.03 6.47
CA ALA A 31 -6.55 -6.03 7.26
C ALA A 31 -5.66 -4.87 7.72
N SER A 32 -4.42 -5.16 8.10
CA SER A 32 -3.45 -4.14 8.54
C SER A 32 -3.03 -3.26 7.36
N LEU A 33 -2.74 -3.85 6.19
CA LEU A 33 -2.36 -3.11 4.98
C LEU A 33 -3.50 -2.23 4.45
N LYS A 34 -4.76 -2.68 4.54
CA LYS A 34 -5.94 -1.87 4.16
C LYS A 34 -6.13 -0.61 5.01
N GLN A 35 -5.61 -0.60 6.23
CA GLN A 35 -5.70 0.52 7.16
C GLN A 35 -4.41 1.36 7.18
N ALA A 36 -3.38 0.95 6.44
CA ALA A 36 -2.09 1.60 6.45
C ALA A 36 -2.14 2.96 5.74
N SER A 37 -1.60 3.98 6.39
CA SER A 37 -1.33 5.28 5.79
C SER A 37 0.11 5.33 5.28
N VAL A 38 0.31 5.91 4.10
CA VAL A 38 1.65 6.08 3.55
C VAL A 38 2.30 7.32 4.18
N PRO A 39 3.56 7.29 4.62
CA PRO A 39 4.22 8.48 5.17
C PRO A 39 4.54 9.50 4.06
N LEU A 40 3.60 10.39 3.75
CA LEU A 40 3.72 11.36 2.63
C LEU A 40 4.94 12.28 2.75
N HIS A 41 5.31 12.64 3.98
CA HIS A 41 6.47 13.47 4.28
C HIS A 41 7.80 12.90 3.76
N VAL A 42 7.91 11.57 3.63
CA VAL A 42 9.09 10.88 3.10
C VAL A 42 9.12 10.86 1.57
N LEU A 43 7.94 10.90 0.95
CA LEU A 43 7.77 10.79 -0.50
C LEU A 43 7.89 12.13 -1.24
N GLY A 44 8.08 13.22 -0.49
CA GLY A 44 8.24 14.56 -1.01
C GLY A 44 6.92 15.22 -1.41
N SER A 45 7.00 16.48 -1.86
CA SER A 45 5.84 17.35 -2.08
C SER A 45 5.00 17.00 -3.32
N TYR A 46 5.31 15.92 -4.03
CA TYR A 46 4.55 15.50 -5.21
C TYR A 46 3.43 14.52 -4.85
N VAL A 47 3.58 13.77 -3.75
CA VAL A 47 2.57 12.80 -3.31
C VAL A 47 1.66 13.48 -2.28
N MET A 48 0.41 13.73 -2.67
CA MET A 48 -0.59 14.40 -1.85
C MET A 48 -1.52 13.41 -1.13
N GLY A 49 -1.55 12.16 -1.58
CA GLY A 49 -2.38 11.13 -0.95
C GLY A 49 -2.02 9.74 -1.40
N SER A 50 -2.75 8.77 -0.85
CA SER A 50 -2.69 7.38 -1.25
C SER A 50 -4.08 6.77 -1.33
N ARG A 51 -4.24 5.77 -2.20
CA ARG A 51 -5.46 4.97 -2.33
C ARG A 51 -5.10 3.50 -2.27
N VAL A 52 -5.74 2.77 -1.36
CA VAL A 52 -5.60 1.32 -1.27
C VAL A 52 -6.72 0.64 -2.04
N THR A 53 -6.38 -0.33 -2.88
CA THR A 53 -7.32 -1.19 -3.60
C THR A 53 -6.93 -2.66 -3.43
N THR A 54 -7.87 -3.56 -3.74
CA THR A 54 -7.70 -5.01 -3.59
C THR A 54 -8.19 -5.67 -4.88
N PRO A 55 -7.32 -5.83 -5.90
CA PRO A 55 -7.74 -6.40 -7.18
C PRO A 55 -8.12 -7.88 -7.08
N ASP A 56 -7.59 -8.61 -6.10
CA ASP A 56 -7.89 -10.00 -5.79
C ASP A 56 -7.64 -10.29 -4.29
N ASP A 57 -7.90 -11.52 -3.85
CA ASP A 57 -7.83 -11.91 -2.43
C ASP A 57 -6.42 -11.85 -1.84
N ASN A 58 -5.36 -11.91 -2.66
CA ASN A 58 -3.98 -12.00 -2.20
C ASN A 58 -3.17 -10.73 -2.48
N THR A 59 -3.71 -9.79 -3.25
CA THR A 59 -3.00 -8.60 -3.68
C THR A 59 -3.62 -7.34 -3.07
N ILE A 60 -2.79 -6.53 -2.44
CA ILE A 60 -3.12 -5.18 -1.98
C ILE A 60 -2.31 -4.20 -2.82
N VAL A 61 -2.98 -3.21 -3.42
CA VAL A 61 -2.31 -2.16 -4.20
C VAL A 61 -2.47 -0.84 -3.48
N THR A 62 -1.37 -0.24 -3.09
CA THR A 62 -1.32 1.12 -2.53
C THR A 62 -0.83 2.08 -3.61
N ALA A 63 -1.75 2.76 -4.27
CA ALA A 63 -1.45 3.77 -5.27
C ALA A 63 -1.12 5.12 -4.60
N LEU A 64 -0.04 5.76 -5.03
CA LEU A 64 0.36 7.10 -4.62
C LEU A 64 -0.22 8.14 -5.59
N LEU A 65 -0.83 9.19 -5.06
CA LEU A 65 -1.61 10.15 -5.82
C LEU A 65 -0.99 11.55 -5.78
N ASP A 66 -1.09 12.28 -6.90
CA ASP A 66 -0.78 13.71 -6.97
C ASP A 66 -1.94 14.60 -6.51
N GLU A 67 -1.76 15.92 -6.58
CA GLU A 67 -2.78 16.92 -6.24
C GLU A 67 -4.08 16.83 -7.06
N ASN A 68 -4.00 16.24 -8.26
CA ASN A 68 -5.11 16.07 -9.20
C ASN A 68 -5.71 14.66 -9.12
N HIS A 69 -5.33 13.86 -8.12
CA HIS A 69 -5.70 12.45 -7.96
C HIS A 69 -5.23 11.52 -9.08
N ASN A 70 -4.22 11.91 -9.87
CA ASN A 70 -3.57 11.01 -10.80
C ASN A 70 -2.63 10.08 -10.05
N GLU A 71 -2.58 8.82 -10.47
CA GLU A 71 -1.58 7.89 -9.96
C GLU A 71 -0.18 8.30 -10.41
N LEU A 72 0.74 8.39 -9.45
CA LEU A 72 2.15 8.63 -9.69
C LEU A 72 2.94 7.33 -9.78
N MET A 73 2.58 6.37 -8.92
CA MET A 73 3.16 5.04 -8.82
C MET A 73 2.31 4.17 -7.90
N ARG A 74 2.65 2.89 -7.76
CA ARG A 74 1.95 1.98 -6.86
C ARG A 74 2.92 1.01 -6.17
N PHE A 75 2.57 0.66 -4.94
CA PHE A 75 3.13 -0.48 -4.24
C PHE A 75 2.16 -1.64 -4.39
N VAL A 76 2.61 -2.73 -5.00
CA VAL A 76 1.83 -3.95 -5.17
C VAL A 76 2.35 -4.95 -4.16
N THR A 77 1.54 -5.26 -3.16
CA THR A 77 1.89 -6.18 -2.09
C THR A 77 1.11 -7.48 -2.24
N THR A 78 1.81 -8.59 -2.42
CA THR A 78 1.22 -9.93 -2.48
C THR A 78 1.39 -10.62 -1.14
N VAL A 79 0.31 -11.22 -0.65
CA VAL A 79 0.24 -11.91 0.65
C VAL A 79 -0.15 -13.35 0.40
N GLU A 80 0.75 -14.27 0.69
CA GLU A 80 0.53 -15.71 0.60
C GLU A 80 0.56 -16.35 1.99
N ALA A 81 -0.15 -17.48 2.15
CA ALA A 81 -0.11 -18.24 3.39
C ALA A 81 1.22 -18.99 3.53
N ASP A 82 1.85 -18.90 4.69
CA ASP A 82 3.08 -19.62 5.03
C ASP A 82 2.96 -20.29 6.40
N GLY A 83 2.44 -21.53 6.40
CA GLY A 83 2.14 -22.27 7.62
C GLY A 83 1.06 -21.56 8.44
N THR A 84 1.42 -21.11 9.66
CA THR A 84 0.55 -20.30 10.52
C THR A 84 0.67 -18.80 10.26
N GLY A 85 1.68 -18.38 9.51
CA GLY A 85 1.99 -17.00 9.19
C GLY A 85 1.71 -16.65 7.73
N SER A 86 2.39 -15.61 7.25
CA SER A 86 2.26 -15.09 5.88
C SER A 86 3.62 -14.82 5.25
N LEU A 87 3.72 -15.08 3.95
CA LEU A 87 4.81 -14.61 3.11
C LEU A 87 4.33 -13.34 2.39
N VAL A 88 5.06 -12.24 2.55
CA VAL A 88 4.66 -10.95 1.98
C VAL A 88 5.75 -10.44 1.05
N ASP A 89 5.39 -10.22 -0.20
CA ASP A 89 6.24 -9.64 -1.23
C ASP A 89 5.71 -8.27 -1.65
N THR A 90 6.59 -7.32 -1.97
CA THR A 90 6.17 -5.96 -2.35
C THR A 90 6.99 -5.47 -3.52
N GLU A 91 6.29 -5.12 -4.60
CA GLU A 91 6.87 -4.60 -5.82
C GLU A 91 6.44 -3.15 -6.07
N ILE A 92 7.32 -2.40 -6.75
CA ILE A 92 6.98 -1.08 -7.25
C ILE A 92 6.60 -1.19 -8.71
N GLU A 93 5.37 -0.79 -9.01
CA GLU A 93 4.88 -0.71 -10.36
C GLU A 93 4.65 0.75 -10.80
N PRO A 94 4.67 1.01 -12.12
CA PRO A 94 4.26 2.29 -12.67
C PRO A 94 2.77 2.58 -12.38
N PRO A 95 2.33 3.85 -12.48
CA PRO A 95 0.93 4.19 -12.43
C PRO A 95 0.15 3.57 -13.59
N GLN A 96 -1.16 3.37 -13.43
CA GLN A 96 -2.02 3.01 -14.55
C GLN A 96 -2.47 4.25 -15.34
N GLY A 97 -2.81 4.03 -16.62
CA GLY A 97 -3.39 5.04 -17.50
C GLY A 97 -2.39 5.66 -18.47
N GLU A 98 -2.73 6.84 -18.99
CA GLU A 98 -2.04 7.49 -20.12
C GLU A 98 -0.56 7.83 -19.83
N ASN A 99 -0.17 7.90 -18.56
CA ASN A 99 1.20 8.22 -18.14
C ASN A 99 2.07 6.99 -17.84
N ALA A 100 1.54 5.77 -17.95
CA ALA A 100 2.23 4.53 -17.56
C ALA A 100 3.58 4.36 -18.28
N GLU A 101 3.61 4.50 -19.61
CA GLU A 101 4.83 4.33 -20.41
C GLU A 101 5.92 5.34 -20.05
N ARG A 102 5.53 6.61 -19.83
CA ARG A 102 6.46 7.67 -19.43
C ARG A 102 7.06 7.39 -18.06
N ALA A 103 6.25 6.89 -17.13
CA ALA A 103 6.69 6.52 -15.79
C ALA A 103 7.65 5.33 -15.82
N VAL A 104 7.36 4.29 -16.61
CA VAL A 104 8.27 3.14 -16.81
C VAL A 104 9.64 3.60 -17.29
N GLU A 105 9.69 4.47 -18.30
CA GLU A 105 10.96 5.00 -18.81
C GLU A 105 11.70 5.88 -17.79
N ALA A 106 10.97 6.64 -16.97
CA ALA A 106 11.55 7.41 -15.88
C ALA A 106 12.14 6.49 -14.78
N MET A 107 11.40 5.45 -14.37
CA MET A 107 11.85 4.47 -13.38
C MET A 107 13.12 3.75 -13.81
N LYS A 108 13.21 3.33 -15.08
CA LYS A 108 14.43 2.71 -15.64
C LYS A 108 15.65 3.63 -15.56
N LYS A 109 15.45 4.94 -15.78
CA LYS A 109 16.54 5.94 -15.74
C LYS A 109 16.94 6.33 -14.32
N GLN A 110 16.06 6.13 -13.34
CA GLN A 110 16.23 6.58 -11.96
C GLN A 110 16.32 5.40 -10.98
N GLY A 111 17.15 4.40 -11.29
CA GLY A 111 17.26 3.18 -10.46
C GLY A 111 17.54 3.44 -8.98
N TYR A 112 18.32 4.48 -8.64
CA TYR A 112 18.55 4.87 -7.24
C TYR A 112 17.26 5.32 -6.54
N ALA A 113 16.45 6.17 -7.18
CA ALA A 113 15.19 6.63 -6.62
C ALA A 113 14.20 5.46 -6.45
N VAL A 114 14.15 4.54 -7.43
CA VAL A 114 13.33 3.32 -7.33
C VAL A 114 13.80 2.44 -6.16
N SER A 115 15.11 2.30 -5.94
CA SER A 115 15.61 1.52 -4.80
C SER A 115 15.27 2.14 -3.44
N LEU A 116 15.30 3.47 -3.32
CA LEU A 116 14.85 4.15 -2.10
C LEU A 116 13.35 3.97 -1.88
N LEU A 117 12.56 4.08 -2.95
CA LEU A 117 11.12 3.84 -2.89
C LEU A 117 10.83 2.39 -2.48
N ALA A 118 11.65 1.42 -2.90
CA ALA A 118 11.46 0.02 -2.52
C ALA A 118 11.65 -0.16 -1.01
N LEU A 119 12.68 0.48 -0.43
CA LEU A 119 12.87 0.51 1.03
C LEU A 119 11.70 1.17 1.76
N VAL A 120 11.14 2.25 1.19
CA VAL A 120 9.94 2.90 1.74
C VAL A 120 8.73 1.96 1.69
N ALA A 121 8.54 1.25 0.58
CA ALA A 121 7.44 0.30 0.42
C ALA A 121 7.56 -0.87 1.42
N ASP A 122 8.75 -1.46 1.54
CA ASP A 122 9.04 -2.54 2.49
C ASP A 122 8.79 -2.13 3.94
N GLU A 123 9.29 -0.95 4.31
CA GLU A 123 9.11 -0.41 5.66
C GLU A 123 7.65 -0.02 5.94
N HIS A 124 6.93 0.51 4.94
CA HIS A 124 5.49 0.78 5.07
C HIS A 124 4.70 -0.49 5.35
N VAL A 125 4.97 -1.56 4.59
CA VAL A 125 4.34 -2.87 4.76
C VAL A 125 4.67 -3.47 6.13
N ALA A 126 5.96 -3.47 6.50
CA ALA A 126 6.39 -4.00 7.80
C ALA A 126 5.79 -3.22 8.97
N ALA A 127 5.84 -1.88 8.94
CA ALA A 127 5.29 -1.04 9.99
C ALA A 127 3.78 -1.23 10.16
N ALA A 128 3.05 -1.38 9.07
CA ALA A 128 1.61 -1.67 9.09
C ALA A 128 1.30 -3.02 9.75
N ILE A 129 1.98 -4.10 9.34
CA ILE A 129 1.76 -5.45 9.89
C ILE A 129 2.14 -5.52 11.36
N GLU A 130 3.26 -4.91 11.73
CA GLU A 130 3.80 -4.89 13.09
C GLU A 130 3.09 -3.84 13.99
N LYS A 131 2.12 -3.08 13.45
CA LYS A 131 1.35 -2.04 14.14
C LYS A 131 2.23 -1.01 14.85
N ARG A 132 3.31 -0.59 14.19
CA ARG A 132 4.27 0.38 14.72
C ARG A 132 4.36 1.61 13.81
N PRO A 133 4.87 2.75 14.31
CA PRO A 133 5.17 3.89 13.46
C PRO A 133 6.19 3.53 12.36
N PHE A 134 6.07 4.21 11.22
CA PHE A 134 7.04 4.11 10.11
C PHE A 134 8.42 4.53 10.60
N ASN A 135 9.43 3.69 10.40
CA ASN A 135 10.81 3.98 10.80
C ASN A 135 11.60 4.58 9.64
N MET A 136 11.71 5.91 9.60
CA MET A 136 12.52 6.59 8.59
C MET A 136 13.99 6.13 8.54
N LEU A 137 14.52 5.61 9.65
CA LEU A 137 15.90 5.15 9.70
C LEU A 137 16.12 3.78 9.06
N ALA A 138 15.05 3.01 8.84
CA ALA A 138 15.13 1.79 8.03
C ALA A 138 15.63 2.09 6.60
N MET A 139 15.47 3.34 6.14
CA MET A 139 15.94 3.81 4.83
C MET A 139 17.44 4.16 4.80
N ASN A 140 18.10 4.26 5.95
CA ASN A 140 19.53 4.58 6.04
C ASN A 140 20.25 3.58 6.97
N PRO A 141 20.94 2.56 6.41
CA PRO A 141 21.64 1.54 7.19
C PRO A 141 22.65 2.13 8.19
N ALA A 142 23.29 3.25 7.85
CA ALA A 142 24.26 3.91 8.74
C ALA A 142 23.57 4.60 9.92
N ALA A 143 22.37 5.15 9.72
CA ALA A 143 21.60 5.79 10.79
C ALA A 143 21.03 4.75 11.77
N ASN A 144 20.62 3.58 11.25
CA ASN A 144 20.14 2.48 12.10
C ASN A 144 21.26 1.93 13.01
N ALA A 145 22.49 1.84 12.50
CA ALA A 145 23.66 1.47 13.30
C ALA A 145 24.00 2.52 14.39
N MET A 146 23.79 3.80 14.10
CA MET A 146 24.03 4.89 15.05
C MET A 146 23.05 4.87 16.23
N ILE A 147 21.78 4.50 16.01
CA ILE A 147 20.80 4.31 17.09
C ILE A 147 21.17 3.15 18.00
N GLY A 148 21.66 2.04 17.43
CA GLY A 148 22.17 0.93 18.24
C GLY A 148 23.30 1.34 19.19
N ALA A 149 24.02 2.41 18.86
CA ALA A 149 25.07 2.98 19.70
C ALA A 149 24.60 4.11 20.63
N MET A 150 23.40 4.69 20.44
CA MET A 150 22.91 5.86 21.18
C MET A 150 21.41 5.69 21.56
N PRO A 151 21.10 5.10 22.73
CA PRO A 151 19.72 4.76 23.12
C PRO A 151 18.81 5.98 23.30
N ASP A 152 19.33 7.14 23.69
CA ASP A 152 18.53 8.36 23.83
C ASP A 152 17.95 8.83 22.48
N ALA A 153 18.69 8.65 21.40
CA ALA A 153 18.26 9.00 20.05
C ALA A 153 17.12 8.10 19.53
N ALA A 154 17.01 6.86 20.04
CA ALA A 154 15.90 5.95 19.71
C ALA A 154 14.55 6.53 20.12
N SER A 155 14.48 7.09 21.33
CA SER A 155 13.25 7.65 21.89
C SER A 155 12.77 8.89 21.13
N GLU A 156 13.71 9.75 20.72
CA GLU A 156 13.43 10.96 19.96
C GLU A 156 12.92 10.64 18.56
N VAL A 157 13.54 9.65 17.90
CA VAL A 157 13.12 9.19 16.58
C VAL A 157 11.75 8.53 16.62
N GLU A 158 11.45 7.71 17.63
CA GLU A 158 10.13 7.12 17.77
C GLU A 158 9.04 8.20 17.95
N SER A 159 9.32 9.23 18.77
CA SER A 159 8.42 10.37 18.94
C SER A 159 8.20 11.13 17.63
N ALA A 160 9.26 11.37 16.86
CA ALA A 160 9.16 12.02 15.56
C ALA A 160 8.34 11.20 14.55
N ASN A 161 8.59 9.88 14.48
CA ASN A 161 7.85 8.98 13.60
C ASN A 161 6.36 8.92 13.95
N ARG A 162 6.02 8.92 15.25
CA ARG A 162 4.62 8.94 15.70
C ARG A 162 3.92 10.25 15.32
N ALA A 163 4.57 11.39 15.53
CA ALA A 163 4.03 12.68 15.13
C ALA A 163 3.81 12.78 13.61
N ALA A 164 4.74 12.23 12.82
CA ALA A 164 4.64 12.23 11.37
C ALA A 164 3.54 11.28 10.85
N ASP A 165 3.30 10.16 11.54
CA ASP A 165 2.19 9.24 11.26
C ASP A 165 0.83 9.90 11.56
N GLU A 166 0.69 10.56 12.72
CA GLU A 166 -0.52 11.32 13.07
C GLU A 166 -0.82 12.43 12.05
N TRP A 167 0.22 13.18 11.66
CA TRP A 167 0.12 14.20 10.61
C TRP A 167 -0.34 13.58 9.28
N SER A 168 0.31 12.50 8.85
CA SER A 168 0.02 11.82 7.58
C SER A 168 -1.43 11.32 7.53
N ARG A 169 -1.95 10.76 8.63
CA ARG A 169 -3.36 10.35 8.74
C ARG A 169 -4.31 11.53 8.65
N SER A 170 -3.97 12.66 9.28
CA SER A 170 -4.81 13.85 9.26
C SER A 170 -4.90 14.49 7.87
N GLU A 171 -3.79 14.54 7.12
CA GLU A 171 -3.77 15.04 5.75
C GLU A 171 -4.49 14.09 4.80
N GLN A 172 -4.17 12.80 4.85
CA GLN A 172 -4.79 11.80 3.98
C GLN A 172 -6.29 11.66 4.22
N GLY A 173 -6.79 11.88 5.44
CA GLY A 173 -8.22 11.90 5.72
C GLY A 173 -8.98 12.93 4.86
N SER A 174 -8.33 14.00 4.42
CA SER A 174 -8.92 14.99 3.51
C SER A 174 -8.89 14.59 2.04
N TYR A 175 -7.95 13.70 1.65
CA TYR A 175 -7.78 13.17 0.29
C TYR A 175 -8.42 11.79 0.09
N ALA A 176 -8.86 11.13 1.17
CA ALA A 176 -9.67 9.93 1.12
C ALA A 176 -10.98 10.27 0.41
N ALA A 177 -11.12 9.78 -0.82
CA ALA A 177 -12.31 10.05 -1.64
C ALA A 177 -13.60 9.74 -0.85
N PRO A 178 -14.68 10.53 -1.01
CA PRO A 178 -15.96 10.32 -0.32
C PRO A 178 -16.58 8.92 -0.51
N SER A 179 -16.08 8.13 -1.45
CA SER A 179 -16.57 6.79 -1.77
C SER A 179 -16.09 5.68 -0.84
N ALA A 180 -15.14 5.92 0.07
CA ALA A 180 -14.72 4.90 1.05
C ALA A 180 -15.74 4.67 2.18
N VAL A 181 -16.81 5.48 2.27
CA VAL A 181 -17.83 5.41 3.34
C VAL A 181 -19.21 4.94 2.83
N SER A 182 -19.39 4.67 1.53
CA SER A 182 -20.68 4.14 1.01
C SER A 182 -20.48 2.99 0.04
N GLY A 183 -20.51 1.75 0.53
CA GLY A 183 -20.41 0.59 -0.35
C GLY A 183 -20.43 -0.78 0.33
N TRP A 184 -21.02 -0.90 1.52
CA TRP A 184 -21.61 -2.17 1.95
C TRP A 184 -22.99 -2.20 1.27
N GLY A 185 -23.31 -3.17 0.42
CA GLY A 185 -23.26 -4.57 0.83
C GLY A 185 -24.41 -4.86 1.80
N ASP A 186 -25.62 -4.40 1.47
CA ASP A 186 -26.87 -4.84 2.10
C ASP A 186 -27.97 -4.96 1.03
N GLU A 187 -27.74 -5.89 0.10
CA GLU A 187 -28.81 -6.49 -0.71
C GLU A 187 -28.77 -8.00 -0.50
N THR A 188 -28.88 -8.43 0.76
CA THR A 188 -29.29 -9.81 1.07
C THR A 188 -30.75 -9.82 1.49
N GLY A 189 -31.60 -10.25 0.55
CA GLY A 189 -32.74 -11.13 0.83
C GLY A 189 -33.97 -10.52 1.50
N SER A 190 -35.04 -10.32 0.72
CA SER A 190 -36.19 -11.24 0.72
C SER A 190 -37.36 -10.58 -0.03
N SER A 191 -37.77 -11.19 -1.14
CA SER A 191 -39.18 -11.30 -1.55
C SER A 191 -39.24 -12.38 -2.62
N ALA A 192 -39.11 -13.63 -2.14
CA ALA A 192 -39.84 -14.71 -2.76
C ALA A 192 -41.34 -14.50 -2.44
N ASP A 193 -42.18 -14.83 -3.42
CA ASP A 193 -43.57 -15.22 -3.26
C ASP A 193 -44.57 -14.16 -2.73
N ASP A 194 -45.28 -13.48 -3.65
CA ASP A 194 -46.75 -13.36 -3.56
C ASP A 194 -47.35 -12.80 -4.87
N TRP A 195 -47.52 -13.66 -5.89
CA TRP A 195 -48.53 -13.39 -6.94
C TRP A 195 -49.86 -13.95 -6.47
N GLY A 196 -50.46 -13.24 -5.52
CA GLY A 196 -51.79 -13.50 -4.98
C GLY A 196 -52.89 -13.24 -6.01
N VAL A 197 -53.64 -14.30 -6.27
CA VAL A 197 -54.88 -14.41 -7.04
C VAL A 197 -56.09 -13.89 -6.25
N GLY A 198 -57.05 -13.26 -6.95
CA GLY A 198 -58.46 -13.09 -6.55
C GLY A 198 -58.73 -11.80 -5.75
N TYR A 199 -59.69 -10.95 -6.11
CA TYR A 199 -61.02 -11.14 -6.71
C TYR A 199 -61.39 -10.01 -7.66
#